data_AF-A0A091HBH2-F1
#
_entry.id   AF-A0A091HBH2-F1
#
_cell.length_a   1.000
_cell.length_b   1.000
_cell.length_c   1.000
_cell.angle_alpha   90.00
_cell.angle_beta   90.00
_cell.angle_gamma   90.00
#
_symmetry.space_group_name_H-M   'P 1'
#
loop_
_entity.id
_entity.type
_entity.pdbx_description
1 polymer ?
#
loop_
_entity_poly.entity_id
_entity_poly.type
_entity_poly.pdbx_seq_one_letter_code
_entity_poly.pdbx_strand_id
1 'polypeptide(L)'
;VYLYREALEENLNKCVLEKKKQHDILIQKQTQKDRELRNLKKMELQLSMIYDSLEQDKSQHKRLRLEAEAIPKLHGVLLERRQELQKEIEMIKRRLAEQEIMSDMDARTLEECIAEERRLFKEQEKCRDELSRLAHLTLIKVEERERKCRDVQKAQIQLQNIIKEIKRKDLEIREYKKRKREIQNQLQGFAKMYDVIQNEKDKCVNLVHAAQQKASEIKNRVKLLGNEIENLRNAVITKERKLQKQHLKNTNNLAITASLKSDYCRIVETIHEMKERKEQRCQDLERLTSRVTRIEEETVRLHKKYERAIQQQNESGLLLRDREEELCILYEKLNMQEMLCRNGDIEMQVMDEKIRFLKLKVAEKKRQIKLWFRGLPVKNALDAHLVVLQIQYSQCQDRIKQMEEIFADPTNASRKRDLGGKDPSPPELLKKIEQLEVELAQEEEKLLETDVLYEQVSRLTDRIRAVAENGKQDTLLLAKRKNELQKKIRARTQTMMALVAELSMKQALATKLQQEMRDKEQFLVIVSSRIDQGLPPPKEIENEWLKILRNEKMQKAAAEARAKRAAEEEQAAVPGRVHTTAEQRPNAYIPDDEYSLPVPRPYGALAPFKPSEPGSNMRHFRKPTVKPIEI
;
A
#
# COMPACT_ATOMS: atom_id res chain seq x y z
N VAL A 1 -43.46 42.90 -61.97
CA VAL A 1 -42.93 43.93 -62.88
C VAL A 1 -43.96 45.04 -63.12
N TYR A 2 -45.10 44.78 -63.79
CA TYR A 2 -46.14 45.79 -64.09
C TYR A 2 -46.50 46.73 -62.93
N LEU A 3 -46.96 46.20 -61.79
CA LEU A 3 -47.33 46.98 -60.58
C LEU A 3 -46.26 47.99 -60.11
N TYR A 4 -44.97 47.68 -60.29
CA TYR A 4 -43.89 48.58 -59.87
C TYR A 4 -43.63 49.69 -60.89
N ARG A 5 -43.93 49.43 -62.17
CA ARG A 5 -43.90 50.43 -63.24
C ARG A 5 -45.09 51.38 -63.12
N GLU A 6 -46.28 50.85 -62.88
CA GLU A 6 -47.50 51.64 -62.63
C GLU A 6 -47.31 52.57 -61.41
N ALA A 7 -46.79 52.05 -60.29
CA ALA A 7 -46.49 52.88 -59.13
C ALA A 7 -45.42 53.97 -59.39
N LEU A 8 -44.46 53.72 -60.28
CA LEU A 8 -43.46 54.73 -60.69
C LEU A 8 -44.04 55.78 -61.64
N GLU A 9 -44.84 55.37 -62.63
CA GLU A 9 -45.52 56.28 -63.54
C GLU A 9 -46.58 57.12 -62.79
N GLU A 10 -47.29 56.55 -61.82
CA GLU A 10 -48.24 57.30 -60.98
C GLU A 10 -47.53 58.31 -60.06
N ASN A 11 -46.39 57.97 -59.47
CA ASN A 11 -45.59 58.91 -58.69
C ASN A 11 -44.91 59.99 -59.54
N LEU A 12 -44.45 59.65 -60.75
CA LEU A 12 -43.94 60.62 -61.71
C LEU A 12 -45.05 61.59 -62.15
N ASN A 13 -46.24 61.08 -62.45
CA ASN A 13 -47.42 61.88 -62.78
C ASN A 13 -47.85 62.77 -61.60
N LYS A 14 -47.86 62.26 -60.36
CA LYS A 14 -48.09 63.08 -59.15
C LYS A 14 -47.06 64.20 -59.05
N CYS A 15 -45.78 63.93 -59.26
CA CYS A 15 -44.71 64.93 -59.19
C CYS A 15 -44.80 65.99 -60.31
N VAL A 16 -45.16 65.58 -61.54
CA VAL A 16 -45.43 66.48 -62.67
C VAL A 16 -46.67 67.34 -62.41
N LEU A 17 -47.74 66.76 -61.86
CA LEU A 17 -48.96 67.48 -61.49
C LEU A 17 -48.69 68.51 -60.38
N GLU A 18 -47.90 68.14 -59.38
CA GLU A 18 -47.49 69.05 -58.30
C GLU A 18 -46.63 70.20 -58.85
N LYS A 19 -45.70 69.91 -59.76
CA LYS A 19 -44.88 70.93 -60.42
C LYS A 19 -45.71 71.87 -61.30
N LYS A 20 -46.77 71.37 -61.96
CA LYS A 20 -47.77 72.20 -62.66
C LYS A 20 -48.53 73.10 -61.68
N LYS A 21 -49.13 72.55 -60.61
CA LYS A 21 -49.82 73.35 -59.58
C LYS A 21 -48.93 74.49 -59.03
N GLN A 22 -47.68 74.20 -58.71
CA GLN A 22 -46.74 75.21 -58.19
C GLN A 22 -46.43 76.30 -59.24
N HIS A 23 -46.33 75.94 -60.53
CA HIS A 23 -46.17 76.89 -61.62
C HIS A 23 -47.44 77.75 -61.83
N ASP A 24 -48.62 77.13 -61.80
CA ASP A 24 -49.91 77.81 -61.91
C ASP A 24 -50.14 78.79 -60.74
N ILE A 25 -49.77 78.41 -59.52
CA ILE A 25 -49.76 79.29 -58.34
C ILE A 25 -48.80 80.47 -58.56
N LEU A 26 -47.60 80.24 -59.13
CA LEU A 26 -46.64 81.29 -59.44
C LEU A 26 -47.18 82.28 -60.49
N ILE A 27 -47.84 81.79 -61.54
CA ILE A 27 -48.51 82.60 -62.56
C ILE A 27 -49.67 83.40 -61.94
N GLN A 28 -50.48 82.79 -61.07
CA GLN A 28 -51.54 83.48 -60.35
C GLN A 28 -50.99 84.59 -59.43
N LYS A 29 -49.87 84.35 -58.72
CA LYS A 29 -49.23 85.37 -57.87
C LYS A 29 -48.61 86.49 -58.68
N GLN A 30 -47.97 86.19 -59.82
CA GLN A 30 -47.40 87.21 -60.69
C GLN A 30 -48.49 88.05 -61.38
N THR A 31 -49.55 87.42 -61.91
CA THR A 31 -50.69 88.15 -62.50
C THR A 31 -51.48 88.95 -61.47
N GLN A 32 -51.56 88.50 -60.20
CA GLN A 32 -52.12 89.27 -59.09
C GLN A 32 -51.26 90.50 -58.78
N LYS A 33 -49.93 90.34 -58.65
CA LYS A 33 -48.98 91.46 -58.47
C LYS A 33 -49.14 92.49 -59.60
N ASP A 34 -49.23 92.03 -60.84
CA ASP A 34 -49.33 92.92 -62.00
C ASP A 34 -50.74 93.54 -62.15
N ARG A 35 -51.78 93.01 -61.48
CA ARG A 35 -53.07 93.70 -61.31
C ARG A 35 -52.96 94.79 -60.26
N GLU A 36 -52.38 94.49 -59.10
CA GLU A 36 -52.18 95.42 -58.00
C GLU A 36 -51.31 96.62 -58.41
N LEU A 37 -50.23 96.39 -59.16
CA LEU A 37 -49.34 97.43 -59.68
C LEU A 37 -50.04 98.32 -60.74
N ARG A 38 -50.97 97.76 -61.54
CA ARG A 38 -51.83 98.56 -62.45
C ARG A 38 -52.89 99.35 -61.68
N ASN A 39 -53.41 98.84 -60.58
CA ASN A 39 -54.35 99.57 -59.72
C ASN A 39 -53.65 100.72 -58.97
N LEU A 40 -52.41 100.52 -58.51
CA LEU A 40 -51.58 101.57 -57.93
C LEU A 40 -51.42 102.76 -58.90
N LYS A 41 -50.97 102.48 -60.14
CA LYS A 41 -50.82 103.52 -61.18
C LYS A 41 -52.13 104.24 -61.54
N LYS A 42 -53.29 103.56 -61.45
CA LYS A 42 -54.58 104.22 -61.60
C LYS A 42 -54.89 105.18 -60.45
N MET A 43 -54.59 104.80 -59.21
CA MET A 43 -54.77 105.68 -58.05
C MET A 43 -53.78 106.86 -58.03
N GLU A 44 -52.53 106.65 -58.49
CA GLU A 44 -51.55 107.72 -58.67
C GLU A 44 -52.03 108.77 -59.69
N LEU A 45 -52.54 108.34 -60.84
CA LEU A 45 -53.14 109.23 -61.84
C LEU A 45 -54.39 109.96 -61.31
N GLN A 46 -55.27 109.25 -60.59
CA GLN A 46 -56.44 109.87 -59.96
C GLN A 46 -56.05 110.92 -58.91
N LEU A 47 -54.99 110.67 -58.13
CA LEU A 47 -54.46 111.65 -57.17
C LEU A 47 -53.92 112.90 -57.86
N SER A 48 -53.21 112.76 -58.99
CA SER A 48 -52.76 113.92 -59.79
C SER A 48 -53.95 114.76 -60.26
N MET A 49 -54.94 114.14 -60.91
CA MET A 49 -56.13 114.84 -61.42
C MET A 49 -56.90 115.57 -60.32
N ILE A 50 -56.99 114.98 -59.11
CA ILE A 50 -57.62 115.63 -57.95
C ILE A 50 -56.78 116.84 -57.49
N TYR A 51 -55.44 116.74 -57.45
CA TYR A 51 -54.57 117.88 -57.14
C TYR A 51 -54.72 119.02 -58.15
N ASP A 52 -54.74 118.71 -59.45
CA ASP A 52 -54.87 119.71 -60.52
C ASP A 52 -56.22 120.45 -60.42
N SER A 53 -57.32 119.72 -60.17
CA SER A 53 -58.65 120.33 -59.93
C SER A 53 -58.69 121.21 -58.68
N LEU A 54 -58.02 120.82 -57.59
CA LEU A 54 -57.96 121.58 -56.36
C LEU A 54 -57.22 122.92 -56.53
N GLU A 55 -56.18 122.96 -57.37
CA GLU A 55 -55.49 124.21 -57.69
C GLU A 55 -56.32 125.14 -58.59
N GLN A 56 -57.11 124.56 -59.51
CA GLN A 56 -58.08 125.30 -60.31
C GLN A 56 -59.15 125.95 -59.41
N ASP A 57 -59.75 125.22 -58.47
CA ASP A 57 -60.80 125.73 -57.56
C ASP A 57 -60.31 126.85 -56.64
N LYS A 58 -59.09 126.71 -56.08
CA LYS A 58 -58.43 127.79 -55.33
C LYS A 58 -58.32 129.08 -56.14
N SER A 59 -57.99 128.98 -57.44
CA SER A 59 -57.85 130.14 -58.32
C SER A 59 -59.18 130.87 -58.55
N GLN A 60 -60.29 130.12 -58.67
CA GLN A 60 -61.64 130.67 -58.84
C GLN A 60 -62.12 131.37 -57.57
N HIS A 61 -61.96 130.72 -56.41
CA HIS A 61 -62.32 131.31 -55.11
C HIS A 61 -61.58 132.63 -54.85
N LYS A 62 -60.31 132.73 -55.28
CA LYS A 62 -59.51 133.96 -55.14
C LYS A 62 -59.98 135.12 -56.02
N ARG A 63 -60.67 134.86 -57.15
CA ARG A 63 -61.32 135.92 -57.96
C ARG A 63 -62.61 136.42 -57.31
N LEU A 64 -63.54 135.50 -57.01
CA LEU A 64 -64.86 135.81 -56.43
C LEU A 64 -64.74 136.61 -55.11
N ARG A 65 -63.70 136.34 -54.33
CA ARG A 65 -63.39 137.09 -53.10
C ARG A 65 -63.06 138.57 -53.35
N LEU A 66 -62.28 138.88 -54.40
CA LEU A 66 -61.90 140.26 -54.73
C LEU A 66 -63.08 141.07 -55.25
N GLU A 67 -64.02 140.42 -55.95
CA GLU A 67 -65.28 141.03 -56.39
C GLU A 67 -66.18 141.37 -55.19
N ALA A 68 -66.30 140.46 -54.22
CA ALA A 68 -67.07 140.71 -52.99
C ALA A 68 -66.47 141.83 -52.11
N GLU A 69 -65.14 141.92 -52.02
CA GLU A 69 -64.43 142.94 -51.22
C GLU A 69 -64.51 144.36 -51.82
N ALA A 70 -64.97 144.52 -53.07
CA ALA A 70 -65.14 145.84 -53.72
C ALA A 70 -66.45 146.57 -53.34
N ILE A 71 -67.53 145.82 -53.13
CA ILE A 71 -68.91 146.33 -52.98
C ILE A 71 -69.09 147.35 -51.84
N PRO A 72 -68.51 147.18 -50.62
CA PRO A 72 -68.80 148.07 -49.49
C PRO A 72 -68.39 149.55 -49.69
N LYS A 73 -67.43 149.83 -50.58
CA LYS A 73 -66.82 151.17 -50.71
C LYS A 73 -67.76 152.23 -51.30
N LEU A 74 -68.78 151.85 -52.08
CA LEU A 74 -69.76 152.81 -52.60
C LEU A 74 -70.75 153.30 -51.52
N HIS A 75 -71.04 152.48 -50.50
CA HIS A 75 -72.16 152.78 -49.61
C HIS A 75 -71.84 153.80 -48.50
N GLY A 76 -70.57 153.92 -48.09
CA GLY A 76 -70.16 154.90 -47.07
C GLY A 76 -70.36 156.35 -47.51
N VAL A 77 -69.91 156.70 -48.72
CA VAL A 77 -69.97 158.06 -49.28
C VAL A 77 -71.40 158.58 -49.38
N LEU A 78 -72.36 157.70 -49.66
CA LEU A 78 -73.79 158.04 -49.74
C LEU A 78 -74.42 158.32 -48.36
N LEU A 79 -73.85 157.81 -47.27
CA LEU A 79 -74.36 158.02 -45.92
C LEU A 79 -73.99 159.41 -45.39
N GLU A 80 -72.74 159.82 -45.59
CA GLU A 80 -72.23 161.13 -45.17
C GLU A 80 -72.96 162.26 -45.91
N ARG A 81 -73.08 162.16 -47.24
CA ARG A 81 -73.80 163.15 -48.06
C ARG A 81 -75.27 163.32 -47.67
N ARG A 82 -75.91 162.29 -47.12
CA ARG A 82 -77.28 162.37 -46.60
C ARG A 82 -77.37 163.12 -45.28
N GLN A 83 -76.35 163.03 -44.41
CA GLN A 83 -76.30 163.79 -43.15
C GLN A 83 -76.03 165.28 -43.37
N GLU A 84 -75.32 165.66 -44.43
CA GLU A 84 -75.13 167.07 -44.84
C GLU A 84 -76.48 167.70 -45.23
N LEU A 85 -77.18 167.10 -46.20
CA LEU A 85 -78.49 167.57 -46.66
C LEU A 85 -79.52 167.66 -45.52
N GLN A 86 -79.47 166.74 -44.56
CA GLN A 86 -80.41 166.74 -43.43
C GLN A 86 -80.15 167.91 -42.46
N LYS A 87 -78.90 168.38 -42.32
CA LYS A 87 -78.54 169.61 -41.59
C LYS A 87 -78.92 170.87 -42.38
N GLU A 88 -78.77 170.87 -43.70
CA GLU A 88 -79.21 171.98 -44.57
C GLU A 88 -80.73 172.16 -44.48
N ILE A 89 -81.50 171.06 -44.51
CA ILE A 89 -82.97 171.08 -44.36
C ILE A 89 -83.38 171.62 -42.98
N GLU A 90 -82.71 171.25 -41.87
CA GLU A 90 -82.99 171.86 -40.57
C GLU A 90 -82.66 173.36 -40.50
N MET A 91 -81.62 173.80 -41.22
CA MET A 91 -81.23 175.21 -41.28
C MET A 91 -82.25 176.02 -42.10
N ILE A 92 -82.78 175.44 -43.18
CA ILE A 92 -83.85 176.03 -43.99
C ILE A 92 -85.17 176.04 -43.21
N LYS A 93 -85.54 174.95 -42.52
CA LYS A 93 -86.76 174.90 -41.67
C LYS A 93 -86.73 175.98 -40.57
N ARG A 94 -85.56 176.31 -40.00
CA ARG A 94 -85.40 177.43 -39.07
C ARG A 94 -85.56 178.79 -39.77
N ARG A 95 -84.87 179.04 -40.90
CA ARG A 95 -84.99 180.30 -41.64
C ARG A 95 -86.40 180.58 -42.15
N LEU A 96 -87.15 179.56 -42.60
CA LEU A 96 -88.52 179.74 -43.07
C LEU A 96 -89.45 180.19 -41.93
N ALA A 97 -89.30 179.58 -40.74
CA ALA A 97 -90.01 179.97 -39.53
C ALA A 97 -89.64 181.38 -39.00
N GLU A 98 -88.50 181.93 -39.45
CA GLU A 98 -88.04 183.29 -39.14
C GLU A 98 -88.45 184.34 -40.19
N GLN A 99 -89.01 183.96 -41.35
CA GLN A 99 -89.15 184.88 -42.50
C GLN A 99 -90.58 185.13 -43.04
N GLU A 100 -91.57 184.25 -42.85
CA GLU A 100 -92.90 184.45 -43.47
C GLU A 100 -94.06 184.63 -42.47
N ILE A 101 -94.66 185.82 -42.49
CA ILE A 101 -95.90 186.16 -41.78
C ILE A 101 -97.07 185.81 -42.72
N MET A 102 -97.55 184.56 -42.66
CA MET A 102 -98.57 184.04 -43.58
C MET A 102 -99.77 183.37 -42.89
N SER A 103 -100.82 183.14 -43.68
CA SER A 103 -102.18 182.84 -43.21
C SER A 103 -102.33 181.49 -42.51
N ASP A 104 -103.28 181.45 -41.57
CA ASP A 104 -103.62 180.36 -40.63
C ASP A 104 -103.98 179.00 -41.29
N MET A 105 -104.13 178.98 -42.62
CA MET A 105 -104.52 177.80 -43.41
C MET A 105 -103.31 176.95 -43.81
N ASP A 106 -102.20 177.58 -44.20
CA ASP A 106 -101.00 176.90 -44.70
C ASP A 106 -100.16 176.30 -43.56
N ALA A 107 -100.30 176.83 -42.35
CA ALA A 107 -99.70 176.25 -41.15
C ALA A 107 -100.25 174.83 -40.86
N ARG A 108 -101.56 174.61 -41.04
CA ARG A 108 -102.23 173.35 -40.67
C ARG A 108 -101.86 172.20 -41.60
N THR A 109 -101.80 172.46 -42.90
CA THR A 109 -101.37 171.46 -43.91
C THR A 109 -99.91 171.08 -43.73
N LEU A 110 -99.06 172.01 -43.27
CA LEU A 110 -97.67 171.73 -42.90
C LEU A 110 -97.56 170.85 -41.64
N GLU A 111 -98.40 171.09 -40.61
CA GLU A 111 -98.45 170.24 -39.42
C GLU A 111 -98.92 168.81 -39.72
N GLU A 112 -99.93 168.63 -40.58
CA GLU A 112 -100.37 167.30 -41.04
C GLU A 112 -99.26 166.55 -41.79
N CYS A 113 -98.53 167.23 -42.68
CA CYS A 113 -97.36 166.66 -43.36
C CYS A 113 -96.27 166.21 -42.36
N ILE A 114 -96.01 167.01 -41.32
CA ILE A 114 -95.04 166.68 -40.27
C ILE A 114 -95.51 165.49 -39.41
N ALA A 115 -96.81 165.35 -39.17
CA ALA A 115 -97.38 164.20 -38.46
C ALA A 115 -97.25 162.90 -39.28
N GLU A 116 -97.50 162.96 -40.59
CA GLU A 116 -97.38 161.83 -41.51
C GLU A 116 -95.90 161.39 -41.67
N GLU A 117 -94.96 162.34 -41.82
CA GLU A 117 -93.51 162.10 -41.82
C GLU A 117 -93.07 161.41 -40.52
N ARG A 118 -93.54 161.88 -39.35
CA ARG A 118 -93.27 161.26 -38.04
C ARG A 118 -93.86 159.86 -37.90
N ARG A 119 -94.98 159.52 -38.57
CA ARG A 119 -95.51 158.16 -38.59
C ARG A 119 -94.60 157.24 -39.42
N LEU A 120 -94.20 157.67 -40.61
CA LEU A 120 -93.33 156.90 -41.50
C LEU A 120 -91.93 156.65 -40.90
N PHE A 121 -91.36 157.61 -40.16
CA PHE A 121 -90.12 157.39 -39.40
C PHE A 121 -90.26 156.29 -38.35
N LYS A 122 -91.37 156.25 -37.60
CA LYS A 122 -91.63 155.19 -36.60
C LYS A 122 -91.81 153.81 -37.25
N GLU A 123 -92.42 153.73 -38.42
CA GLU A 123 -92.51 152.49 -39.20
C GLU A 123 -91.12 152.02 -39.66
N GLN A 124 -90.30 152.93 -40.21
CA GLN A 124 -88.92 152.63 -40.60
C GLN A 124 -88.06 152.13 -39.42
N GLU A 125 -88.25 152.73 -38.24
CA GLU A 125 -87.51 152.37 -37.03
C GLU A 125 -87.89 150.97 -36.51
N LYS A 126 -89.19 150.60 -36.53
CA LYS A 126 -89.64 149.21 -36.27
C LYS A 126 -88.98 148.22 -37.23
N CYS A 127 -89.00 148.48 -38.53
CA CYS A 127 -88.42 147.58 -39.53
C CYS A 127 -86.90 147.42 -39.35
N ARG A 128 -86.20 148.47 -38.90
CA ARG A 128 -84.79 148.42 -38.53
C ARG A 128 -84.53 147.58 -37.28
N ASP A 129 -85.40 147.66 -36.27
CA ASP A 129 -85.32 146.81 -35.08
C ASP A 129 -85.58 145.34 -35.39
N GLU A 130 -86.55 145.04 -36.26
CA GLU A 130 -86.83 143.67 -36.72
C GLU A 130 -85.66 143.09 -37.53
N LEU A 131 -85.09 143.86 -38.46
CA LEU A 131 -83.85 143.48 -39.17
C LEU A 131 -82.69 143.23 -38.20
N SER A 132 -82.56 144.05 -37.15
CA SER A 132 -81.52 143.88 -36.11
C SER A 132 -81.73 142.60 -35.29
N ARG A 133 -82.98 142.27 -34.93
CA ARG A 133 -83.35 141.01 -34.26
C ARG A 133 -83.08 139.79 -35.16
N LEU A 134 -83.43 139.86 -36.45
CA LEU A 134 -83.19 138.79 -37.42
C LEU A 134 -81.68 138.58 -37.68
N ALA A 135 -80.89 139.64 -37.76
CA ALA A 135 -79.43 139.56 -37.86
C ALA A 135 -78.82 138.89 -36.62
N HIS A 136 -79.27 139.26 -35.41
CA HIS A 136 -78.81 138.65 -34.16
C HIS A 136 -79.19 137.16 -34.05
N LEU A 137 -80.43 136.79 -34.41
CA LEU A 137 -80.86 135.38 -34.46
C LEU A 137 -80.05 134.57 -35.48
N THR A 138 -79.72 135.17 -36.63
CA THR A 138 -78.89 134.54 -37.67
C THR A 138 -77.47 134.27 -37.15
N LEU A 139 -76.86 135.23 -36.44
CA LEU A 139 -75.55 135.05 -35.80
C LEU A 139 -75.56 133.89 -34.79
N ILE A 140 -76.57 133.83 -33.91
CA ILE A 140 -76.74 132.73 -32.95
C ILE A 140 -76.86 131.37 -33.66
N LYS A 141 -77.57 131.29 -34.80
CA LYS A 141 -77.69 130.04 -35.56
C LYS A 141 -76.43 129.64 -36.32
N VAL A 142 -75.60 130.60 -36.74
CA VAL A 142 -74.24 130.33 -37.22
C VAL A 142 -73.37 129.77 -36.09
N GLU A 143 -73.36 130.41 -34.92
CA GLU A 143 -72.61 129.93 -33.75
C GLU A 143 -73.05 128.54 -33.28
N GLU A 144 -74.36 128.28 -33.19
CA GLU A 144 -74.89 126.95 -32.88
C GLU A 144 -74.40 125.89 -33.87
N ARG A 145 -74.41 126.22 -35.17
CA ARG A 145 -73.91 125.33 -36.23
C ARG A 145 -72.43 125.06 -36.05
N GLU A 146 -71.61 126.09 -35.83
CA GLU A 146 -70.17 125.89 -35.60
C GLU A 146 -69.88 125.07 -34.33
N ARG A 147 -70.59 125.33 -33.22
CA ARG A 147 -70.46 124.56 -31.97
C ARG A 147 -70.77 123.08 -32.25
N LYS A 148 -71.91 122.78 -32.88
CA LYS A 148 -72.31 121.42 -33.29
C LYS A 148 -71.30 120.78 -34.24
N CYS A 149 -70.76 121.52 -35.23
CA CYS A 149 -69.71 121.02 -36.12
C CYS A 149 -68.40 120.70 -35.37
N ARG A 150 -67.96 121.56 -34.45
CA ARG A 150 -66.79 121.32 -33.59
C ARG A 150 -66.99 120.08 -32.71
N ASP A 151 -68.19 119.87 -32.17
CA ASP A 151 -68.46 118.72 -31.31
C ASP A 151 -68.60 117.40 -32.09
N VAL A 152 -69.19 117.42 -33.29
CA VAL A 152 -69.15 116.28 -34.23
C VAL A 152 -67.70 115.94 -34.62
N GLN A 153 -66.86 116.95 -34.89
CA GLN A 153 -65.44 116.74 -35.22
C GLN A 153 -64.66 116.12 -34.04
N LYS A 154 -64.89 116.59 -32.79
CA LYS A 154 -64.31 115.97 -31.57
C LYS A 154 -64.74 114.50 -31.45
N ALA A 155 -66.03 114.22 -31.58
CA ALA A 155 -66.57 112.86 -31.49
C ALA A 155 -66.01 111.94 -32.60
N GLN A 156 -65.84 112.46 -33.82
CA GLN A 156 -65.25 111.73 -34.93
C GLN A 156 -63.76 111.42 -34.70
N ILE A 157 -63.00 112.36 -34.14
CA ILE A 157 -61.59 112.13 -33.73
C ILE A 157 -61.50 111.10 -32.60
N GLN A 158 -62.37 111.18 -31.59
CA GLN A 158 -62.44 110.19 -30.51
C GLN A 158 -62.76 108.79 -31.05
N LEU A 159 -63.78 108.66 -31.92
CA LEU A 159 -64.14 107.40 -32.57
C LEU A 159 -62.99 106.84 -33.42
N GLN A 160 -62.29 107.66 -34.21
CA GLN A 160 -61.11 107.24 -34.95
C GLN A 160 -59.99 106.74 -34.03
N ASN A 161 -59.79 107.36 -32.88
CA ASN A 161 -58.77 106.93 -31.93
C ASN A 161 -59.17 105.60 -31.25
N ILE A 162 -60.42 105.44 -30.82
CA ILE A 162 -60.96 104.17 -30.30
C ILE A 162 -60.80 103.04 -31.35
N ILE A 163 -61.08 103.31 -32.63
CA ILE A 163 -60.88 102.34 -33.72
C ILE A 163 -59.39 101.97 -33.89
N LYS A 164 -58.45 102.91 -33.72
CA LYS A 164 -57.00 102.61 -33.71
C LYS A 164 -56.60 101.77 -32.49
N GLU A 165 -57.20 102.01 -31.33
CA GLU A 165 -56.94 101.26 -30.10
C GLU A 165 -57.46 99.82 -30.19
N ILE A 166 -58.69 99.63 -30.69
CA ILE A 166 -59.26 98.30 -30.96
C ILE A 166 -58.36 97.52 -31.91
N LYS A 167 -57.94 98.13 -33.04
CA LYS A 167 -57.01 97.51 -33.99
C LYS A 167 -55.65 97.15 -33.36
N ARG A 168 -55.16 97.94 -32.40
CA ARG A 168 -53.95 97.64 -31.61
C ARG A 168 -54.18 96.41 -30.71
N LYS A 169 -55.29 96.36 -29.98
CA LYS A 169 -55.64 95.21 -29.13
C LYS A 169 -55.92 93.95 -29.93
N ASP A 170 -56.50 94.04 -31.13
CA ASP A 170 -56.63 92.89 -32.04
C ASP A 170 -55.27 92.34 -32.50
N LEU A 171 -54.24 93.19 -32.66
CA LEU A 171 -52.87 92.74 -32.94
C LEU A 171 -52.27 92.03 -31.73
N GLU A 172 -52.30 92.65 -30.54
CA GLU A 172 -51.84 92.04 -29.28
C GLU A 172 -52.52 90.67 -29.03
N ILE A 173 -53.84 90.58 -29.20
CA ILE A 173 -54.62 89.34 -29.03
C ILE A 173 -54.20 88.28 -30.07
N ARG A 174 -53.86 88.66 -31.30
CA ARG A 174 -53.34 87.73 -32.32
C ARG A 174 -51.95 87.22 -31.96
N GLU A 175 -51.09 88.06 -31.40
CA GLU A 175 -49.76 87.67 -30.91
C GLU A 175 -49.85 86.72 -29.72
N TYR A 176 -50.68 87.02 -28.70
CA TYR A 176 -50.91 86.10 -27.58
C TYR A 176 -51.54 84.77 -28.04
N LYS A 177 -52.45 84.78 -29.02
CA LYS A 177 -53.00 83.56 -29.66
C LYS A 177 -51.96 82.81 -30.51
N LYS A 178 -50.89 83.45 -30.97
CA LYS A 178 -49.73 82.79 -31.62
C LYS A 178 -48.84 82.15 -30.56
N ARG A 179 -48.41 82.92 -29.55
CA ARG A 179 -47.61 82.44 -28.40
C ARG A 179 -48.23 81.26 -27.67
N LYS A 180 -49.55 81.29 -27.41
CA LYS A 180 -50.27 80.15 -26.81
C LYS A 180 -50.14 78.87 -27.64
N ARG A 181 -50.27 78.96 -28.97
CA ARG A 181 -50.14 77.80 -29.87
C ARG A 181 -48.70 77.30 -29.94
N GLU A 182 -47.71 78.20 -29.92
CA GLU A 182 -46.29 77.84 -29.88
C GLU A 182 -45.95 77.06 -28.60
N ILE A 183 -46.38 77.56 -27.43
CA ILE A 183 -46.20 76.87 -26.14
C ILE A 183 -46.97 75.55 -26.09
N GLN A 184 -48.20 75.50 -26.61
CA GLN A 184 -49.00 74.27 -26.65
C GLN A 184 -48.35 73.20 -27.56
N ASN A 185 -47.77 73.59 -28.70
CA ASN A 185 -47.02 72.70 -29.57
C ASN A 185 -45.71 72.21 -28.91
N GLN A 186 -45.01 73.08 -28.16
CA GLN A 186 -43.83 72.70 -27.38
C GLN A 186 -44.19 71.67 -26.29
N LEU A 187 -45.24 71.92 -25.52
CA LEU A 187 -45.75 70.97 -24.51
C LEU A 187 -46.16 69.63 -25.13
N GLN A 188 -46.80 69.63 -26.30
CA GLN A 188 -47.12 68.39 -27.02
C GLN A 188 -45.86 67.66 -27.53
N GLY A 189 -44.80 68.40 -27.88
CA GLY A 189 -43.48 67.84 -28.21
C GLY A 189 -42.82 67.17 -27.00
N PHE A 190 -42.80 67.85 -25.85
CA PHE A 190 -42.27 67.30 -24.59
C PHE A 190 -43.05 66.08 -24.10
N ALA A 191 -44.38 66.07 -24.21
CA ALA A 191 -45.19 64.90 -23.87
C ALA A 191 -44.80 63.67 -24.70
N LYS A 192 -44.75 63.80 -26.04
CA LYS A 192 -44.31 62.72 -26.93
C LYS A 192 -42.87 62.25 -26.65
N MET A 193 -41.97 63.18 -26.30
CA MET A 193 -40.61 62.85 -25.92
C MET A 193 -40.54 62.09 -24.59
N TYR A 194 -41.37 62.47 -23.60
CA TYR A 194 -41.51 61.74 -22.34
C TYR A 194 -42.08 60.34 -22.55
N ASP A 195 -43.10 60.19 -23.39
CA ASP A 195 -43.68 58.88 -23.76
C ASP A 195 -42.61 57.96 -24.36
N VAL A 196 -41.76 58.48 -25.27
CA VAL A 196 -40.62 57.73 -25.83
C VAL A 196 -39.61 57.36 -24.75
N ILE A 197 -39.20 58.30 -23.88
CA ILE A 197 -38.24 58.03 -22.80
C ILE A 197 -38.77 56.98 -21.81
N GLN A 198 -40.06 57.03 -21.47
CA GLN A 198 -40.70 56.05 -20.59
C GLN A 198 -40.77 54.67 -21.26
N ASN A 199 -41.10 54.60 -22.56
CA ASN A 199 -41.05 53.35 -23.32
C ASN A 199 -39.62 52.76 -23.39
N GLU A 200 -38.58 53.57 -23.62
CA GLU A 200 -37.18 53.07 -23.60
C GLU A 200 -36.74 52.63 -22.20
N LYS A 201 -37.12 53.37 -21.15
CA LYS A 201 -36.89 52.98 -19.76
C LYS A 201 -37.54 51.63 -19.45
N ASP A 202 -38.78 51.41 -19.85
CA ASP A 202 -39.50 50.16 -19.58
C ASP A 202 -38.92 48.99 -20.39
N LYS A 203 -38.42 49.22 -21.62
CA LYS A 203 -37.60 48.23 -22.34
C LYS A 203 -36.31 47.90 -21.57
N CYS A 204 -35.59 48.91 -21.07
CA CYS A 204 -34.37 48.71 -20.28
C CYS A 204 -34.64 47.92 -18.99
N VAL A 205 -35.73 48.21 -18.27
CA VAL A 205 -36.15 47.46 -17.07
C VAL A 205 -36.46 46.01 -17.42
N ASN A 206 -37.17 45.75 -18.52
CA ASN A 206 -37.46 44.39 -18.99
C ASN A 206 -36.18 43.63 -19.39
N LEU A 207 -35.23 44.29 -20.05
CA LEU A 207 -33.91 43.71 -20.38
C LEU A 207 -33.09 43.39 -19.12
N VAL A 208 -33.09 44.27 -18.12
CA VAL A 208 -32.45 44.03 -16.81
C VAL A 208 -33.10 42.86 -16.09
N HIS A 209 -34.44 42.77 -16.07
CA HIS A 209 -35.14 41.64 -15.46
C HIS A 209 -34.82 40.31 -16.17
N ALA A 210 -34.81 40.29 -17.50
CA ALA A 210 -34.46 39.11 -18.28
C ALA A 210 -32.98 38.68 -18.07
N ALA A 211 -32.06 39.63 -17.93
CA ALA A 211 -30.66 39.37 -17.59
C ALA A 211 -30.53 38.82 -16.16
N GLN A 212 -31.22 39.41 -15.19
CA GLN A 212 -31.24 38.98 -13.79
C GLN A 212 -31.80 37.56 -13.64
N GLN A 213 -32.88 37.24 -14.36
CA GLN A 213 -33.45 35.90 -14.42
C GLN A 213 -32.43 34.90 -14.97
N LYS A 214 -31.83 35.16 -16.14
CA LYS A 214 -30.80 34.29 -16.74
C LYS A 214 -29.58 34.12 -15.83
N ALA A 215 -29.15 35.17 -15.15
CA ALA A 215 -28.08 35.09 -14.15
C ALA A 215 -28.44 34.16 -12.98
N SER A 216 -29.70 34.17 -12.52
CA SER A 216 -30.19 33.25 -11.49
C SER A 216 -30.29 31.79 -11.98
N GLU A 217 -30.71 31.57 -13.22
CA GLU A 217 -30.76 30.25 -13.87
C GLU A 217 -29.35 29.65 -14.01
N ILE A 218 -28.38 30.45 -14.50
CA ILE A 218 -26.97 30.07 -14.60
C ILE A 218 -26.40 29.78 -13.21
N LYS A 219 -26.67 30.62 -12.20
CA LYS A 219 -26.21 30.41 -10.81
C LYS A 219 -26.76 29.11 -10.22
N ASN A 220 -28.01 28.75 -10.51
CA ASN A 220 -28.59 27.48 -10.09
C ASN A 220 -28.00 26.29 -10.86
N ARG A 221 -27.74 26.43 -12.17
CA ARG A 221 -27.05 25.39 -12.97
C ARG A 221 -25.62 25.16 -12.49
N VAL A 222 -24.88 26.20 -12.10
CA VAL A 222 -23.53 26.10 -11.51
C VAL A 222 -23.59 25.36 -10.16
N LYS A 223 -24.59 25.62 -9.31
CA LYS A 223 -24.79 24.83 -8.06
C LYS A 223 -25.06 23.35 -8.33
N LEU A 224 -25.92 23.05 -9.31
CA LEU A 224 -26.22 21.65 -9.69
C LEU A 224 -24.97 20.92 -10.18
N LEU A 225 -24.20 21.54 -11.08
CA LEU A 225 -22.92 21.00 -11.56
C LEU A 225 -21.88 20.86 -10.42
N GLY A 226 -21.85 21.79 -9.46
CA GLY A 226 -21.01 21.68 -8.27
C GLY A 226 -21.36 20.46 -7.41
N ASN A 227 -22.66 20.23 -7.16
CA ASN A 227 -23.14 19.05 -6.45
C ASN A 227 -22.84 17.75 -7.23
N GLU A 228 -22.95 17.78 -8.56
CA GLU A 228 -22.65 16.63 -9.43
C GLU A 228 -21.14 16.30 -9.43
N ILE A 229 -20.28 17.31 -9.50
CA ILE A 229 -18.82 17.17 -9.32
C ILE A 229 -18.49 16.56 -7.96
N GLU A 230 -19.16 16.99 -6.88
CA GLU A 230 -18.90 16.46 -5.54
C GLU A 230 -19.43 15.03 -5.36
N ASN A 231 -20.58 14.69 -5.96
CA ASN A 231 -21.07 13.31 -6.05
C ASN A 231 -20.08 12.41 -6.82
N LEU A 232 -19.53 12.90 -7.94
CA LEU A 232 -18.52 12.19 -8.73
C LEU A 232 -17.20 12.02 -7.95
N ARG A 233 -16.74 13.03 -7.22
CA ARG A 233 -15.58 12.92 -6.31
C ARG A 233 -15.79 11.83 -5.25
N ASN A 234 -16.96 11.82 -4.60
CA ASN A 234 -17.30 10.78 -3.62
C ASN A 234 -17.40 9.39 -4.25
N ALA A 235 -17.89 9.29 -5.50
CA ALA A 235 -17.89 8.04 -6.27
C ALA A 235 -16.45 7.57 -6.64
N VAL A 236 -15.54 8.49 -6.95
CA VAL A 236 -14.10 8.20 -7.17
C VAL A 236 -13.46 7.72 -5.86
N ILE A 237 -13.56 8.49 -4.77
CA ILE A 237 -12.96 8.15 -3.46
C ILE A 237 -13.47 6.78 -2.95
N THR A 238 -14.75 6.47 -3.15
CA THR A 238 -15.30 5.15 -2.75
C THR A 238 -14.88 4.01 -3.67
N LYS A 239 -14.66 4.24 -4.97
CA LYS A 239 -14.01 3.27 -5.87
C LYS A 239 -12.53 3.07 -5.51
N GLU A 240 -11.80 4.14 -5.21
CA GLU A 240 -10.38 4.11 -4.87
C GLU A 240 -10.13 3.39 -3.55
N ARG A 241 -10.95 3.63 -2.51
CA ARG A 241 -10.96 2.83 -1.27
C ARG A 241 -11.27 1.34 -1.51
N LYS A 242 -12.10 0.99 -2.50
CA LYS A 242 -12.34 -0.41 -2.90
C LYS A 242 -11.12 -0.99 -3.63
N LEU A 243 -10.52 -0.23 -4.54
CA LEU A 243 -9.33 -0.63 -5.30
C LEU A 243 -8.13 -0.87 -4.37
N GLN A 244 -7.86 0.05 -3.44
CA GLN A 244 -6.80 -0.08 -2.43
C GLN A 244 -7.00 -1.32 -1.53
N LYS A 245 -8.24 -1.64 -1.14
CA LYS A 245 -8.57 -2.88 -0.44
C LYS A 245 -8.31 -4.14 -1.28
N GLN A 246 -8.51 -4.09 -2.60
CA GLN A 246 -8.16 -5.20 -3.49
C GLN A 246 -6.65 -5.31 -3.73
N HIS A 247 -5.91 -4.19 -3.82
CA HIS A 247 -4.43 -4.23 -3.86
C HIS A 247 -3.85 -4.88 -2.60
N LEU A 248 -4.34 -4.51 -1.40
CA LEU A 248 -3.92 -5.13 -0.13
C LEU A 248 -4.25 -6.62 -0.04
N LYS A 249 -5.38 -7.06 -0.61
CA LYS A 249 -5.70 -8.50 -0.74
C LYS A 249 -4.76 -9.18 -1.72
N ASN A 250 -4.48 -8.58 -2.86
CA ASN A 250 -3.61 -9.17 -3.88
C ASN A 250 -2.15 -9.26 -3.43
N THR A 251 -1.61 -8.26 -2.72
CA THR A 251 -0.25 -8.34 -2.15
C THR A 251 -0.15 -9.40 -1.05
N ASN A 252 -1.18 -9.54 -0.21
CA ASN A 252 -1.24 -10.63 0.78
C ASN A 252 -1.32 -12.00 0.09
N ASN A 253 -2.20 -12.16 -0.91
CA ASN A 253 -2.30 -13.40 -1.68
C ASN A 253 -0.99 -13.75 -2.41
N LEU A 254 -0.25 -12.76 -2.93
CA LEU A 254 1.07 -12.96 -3.52
C LEU A 254 2.11 -13.39 -2.47
N ALA A 255 2.10 -12.80 -1.27
CA ALA A 255 2.97 -13.22 -0.18
C ALA A 255 2.68 -14.67 0.27
N ILE A 256 1.41 -15.04 0.42
CA ILE A 256 0.96 -16.41 0.71
C ILE A 256 1.35 -17.37 -0.42
N THR A 257 1.21 -16.96 -1.68
CA THR A 257 1.64 -17.78 -2.83
C THR A 257 3.16 -17.99 -2.84
N ALA A 258 3.93 -16.97 -2.47
CA ALA A 258 5.38 -17.04 -2.36
C ALA A 258 5.83 -17.95 -1.19
N SER A 259 5.18 -17.87 -0.03
CA SER A 259 5.48 -18.78 1.09
C SER A 259 5.12 -20.22 0.75
N LEU A 260 3.92 -20.48 0.22
CA LEU A 260 3.50 -21.81 -0.22
C LEU A 260 4.42 -22.39 -1.30
N LYS A 261 4.94 -21.56 -2.22
CA LYS A 261 5.93 -22.00 -3.21
C LYS A 261 7.27 -22.35 -2.57
N SER A 262 7.72 -21.59 -1.57
CA SER A 262 8.93 -21.92 -0.79
C SER A 262 8.74 -23.21 0.02
N ASP A 263 7.59 -23.37 0.69
CA ASP A 263 7.23 -24.58 1.42
C ASP A 263 7.20 -25.81 0.50
N TYR A 264 6.60 -25.67 -0.69
CA TYR A 264 6.62 -26.70 -1.74
C TYR A 264 8.04 -27.07 -2.19
N CYS A 265 8.92 -26.08 -2.43
CA CYS A 265 10.33 -26.36 -2.77
C CYS A 265 11.04 -27.16 -1.67
N ARG A 266 10.90 -26.79 -0.39
CA ARG A 266 11.47 -27.57 0.74
C ARG A 266 10.90 -29.00 0.83
N ILE A 267 9.62 -29.17 0.50
CA ILE A 267 8.98 -30.50 0.46
C ILE A 267 9.54 -31.33 -0.71
N VAL A 268 9.77 -30.74 -1.89
CA VAL A 268 10.41 -31.42 -3.03
C VAL A 268 11.87 -31.80 -2.71
N GLU A 269 12.62 -30.90 -2.09
CA GLU A 269 14.01 -31.15 -1.64
C GLU A 269 14.06 -32.31 -0.65
N THR A 270 13.24 -32.30 0.42
CA THR A 270 13.21 -33.40 1.39
C THR A 270 12.69 -34.72 0.79
N ILE A 271 11.76 -34.70 -0.17
CA ILE A 271 11.37 -35.89 -0.93
C ILE A 271 12.54 -36.42 -1.78
N HIS A 272 13.37 -35.55 -2.36
CA HIS A 272 14.56 -35.95 -3.10
C HIS A 272 15.60 -36.61 -2.19
N GLU A 273 15.95 -35.99 -1.05
CA GLU A 273 16.84 -36.60 -0.05
C GLU A 273 16.34 -37.98 0.42
N MET A 274 15.02 -38.12 0.63
CA MET A 274 14.44 -39.39 1.07
C MET A 274 14.46 -40.47 -0.04
N LYS A 275 14.43 -40.09 -1.32
CA LYS A 275 14.68 -41.02 -2.44
C LYS A 275 16.14 -41.44 -2.50
N GLU A 276 17.09 -40.51 -2.42
CA GLU A 276 18.52 -40.84 -2.40
C GLU A 276 18.87 -41.77 -1.22
N ARG A 277 18.37 -41.45 -0.02
CA ARG A 277 18.52 -42.32 1.18
C ARG A 277 17.86 -43.69 1.01
N LYS A 278 16.79 -43.80 0.22
CA LYS A 278 16.18 -45.10 -0.12
C LYS A 278 17.07 -45.89 -1.10
N GLU A 279 17.56 -45.23 -2.15
CA GLU A 279 18.41 -45.86 -3.17
C GLU A 279 19.75 -46.32 -2.59
N GLN A 280 20.38 -45.53 -1.73
CA GLN A 280 21.55 -45.93 -0.94
C GLN A 280 21.27 -47.19 -0.09
N ARG A 281 20.12 -47.23 0.60
CA ARG A 281 19.70 -48.41 1.38
C ARG A 281 19.40 -49.63 0.52
N CYS A 282 18.86 -49.46 -0.69
CA CYS A 282 18.68 -50.57 -1.64
C CYS A 282 20.05 -51.14 -2.06
N GLN A 283 21.01 -50.30 -2.44
CA GLN A 283 22.36 -50.73 -2.78
C GLN A 283 23.05 -51.46 -1.62
N ASP A 284 22.90 -50.99 -0.39
CA ASP A 284 23.44 -51.67 0.80
C ASP A 284 22.71 -52.98 1.12
N LEU A 285 21.39 -53.08 0.88
CA LEU A 285 20.66 -54.35 0.96
C LEU A 285 21.11 -55.34 -0.12
N GLU A 286 21.38 -54.90 -1.35
CA GLU A 286 21.92 -55.74 -2.43
C GLU A 286 23.34 -56.24 -2.11
N ARG A 287 24.21 -55.38 -1.55
CA ARG A 287 25.55 -55.75 -1.05
C ARG A 287 25.48 -56.74 0.12
N LEU A 288 24.54 -56.57 1.03
CA LEU A 288 24.34 -57.50 2.15
C LEU A 288 23.76 -58.83 1.66
N THR A 289 22.78 -58.80 0.75
CA THR A 289 22.16 -60.01 0.17
C THR A 289 23.17 -60.84 -0.60
N SER A 290 23.98 -60.21 -1.48
CA SER A 290 25.05 -60.90 -2.21
C SER A 290 26.19 -61.40 -1.32
N ARG A 291 26.40 -60.81 -0.13
CA ARG A 291 27.28 -61.37 0.90
C ARG A 291 26.65 -62.58 1.61
N VAL A 292 25.34 -62.53 1.89
CA VAL A 292 24.60 -63.64 2.51
C VAL A 292 24.57 -64.85 1.59
N THR A 293 24.19 -64.70 0.31
CA THR A 293 24.15 -65.82 -0.64
C THR A 293 25.53 -66.46 -0.83
N ARG A 294 26.61 -65.67 -0.81
CA ARG A 294 27.97 -66.22 -0.86
C ARG A 294 28.32 -67.04 0.39
N ILE A 295 27.90 -66.60 1.58
CA ILE A 295 28.08 -67.35 2.83
C ILE A 295 27.22 -68.62 2.84
N GLU A 296 26.01 -68.58 2.28
CA GLU A 296 25.14 -69.74 2.09
C GLU A 296 25.78 -70.76 1.12
N GLU A 297 26.34 -70.30 0.00
CA GLU A 297 27.13 -71.14 -0.91
C GLU A 297 28.36 -71.74 -0.24
N GLU A 298 29.15 -70.94 0.49
CA GLU A 298 30.31 -71.41 1.28
C GLU A 298 29.87 -72.49 2.29
N THR A 299 28.72 -72.29 2.95
CA THR A 299 28.11 -73.22 3.92
C THR A 299 27.65 -74.52 3.26
N VAL A 300 26.96 -74.47 2.11
CA VAL A 300 26.53 -75.66 1.35
C VAL A 300 27.73 -76.43 0.80
N ARG A 301 28.77 -75.73 0.33
CA ARG A 301 30.05 -76.34 -0.09
C ARG A 301 30.76 -77.05 1.08
N LEU A 302 30.62 -76.53 2.31
CA LEU A 302 31.19 -77.14 3.51
C LEU A 302 30.39 -78.38 3.96
N HIS A 303 29.06 -78.32 3.98
CA HIS A 303 28.21 -79.49 4.27
C HIS A 303 28.51 -80.65 3.31
N LYS A 304 28.60 -80.38 2.00
CA LYS A 304 28.97 -81.38 0.98
C LYS A 304 30.38 -81.95 1.12
N LYS A 305 31.27 -81.32 1.89
CA LYS A 305 32.57 -81.91 2.27
C LYS A 305 32.45 -82.83 3.48
N TYR A 306 31.68 -82.42 4.49
CA TYR A 306 31.41 -83.27 5.67
C TYR A 306 30.62 -84.53 5.30
N GLU A 307 29.60 -84.43 4.44
CA GLU A 307 28.85 -85.57 3.90
C GLU A 307 29.77 -86.62 3.27
N ARG A 308 30.72 -86.18 2.44
CA ARG A 308 31.72 -87.06 1.80
C ARG A 308 32.69 -87.67 2.79
N ALA A 309 33.14 -86.91 3.79
CA ALA A 309 34.02 -87.44 4.84
C ALA A 309 33.31 -88.53 5.68
N ILE A 310 32.02 -88.33 5.98
CA ILE A 310 31.18 -89.33 6.66
C ILE A 310 30.95 -90.55 5.76
N GLN A 311 30.71 -90.37 4.47
CA GLN A 311 30.61 -91.48 3.50
C GLN A 311 31.91 -92.30 3.47
N GLN A 312 33.07 -91.66 3.32
CA GLN A 312 34.38 -92.32 3.34
C GLN A 312 34.69 -93.01 4.67
N GLN A 313 34.27 -92.43 5.80
CA GLN A 313 34.39 -93.05 7.12
C GLN A 313 33.52 -94.30 7.23
N ASN A 314 32.27 -94.25 6.73
CA ASN A 314 31.36 -95.40 6.72
C ASN A 314 31.85 -96.51 5.80
N GLU A 315 32.32 -96.18 4.59
CA GLU A 315 32.95 -97.11 3.64
C GLU A 315 34.17 -97.80 4.27
N SER A 316 35.05 -97.02 4.93
CA SER A 316 36.22 -97.54 5.64
C SER A 316 35.82 -98.42 6.85
N GLY A 317 34.73 -98.08 7.53
CA GLY A 317 34.19 -98.85 8.66
C GLY A 317 33.52 -100.16 8.25
N LEU A 318 32.93 -100.22 7.06
CA LEU A 318 32.47 -101.46 6.45
C LEU A 318 33.67 -102.34 6.07
N LEU A 319 34.65 -101.81 5.33
CA LEU A 319 35.87 -102.54 4.97
C LEU A 319 36.71 -103.01 6.18
N LEU A 320 36.59 -102.35 7.33
CA LEU A 320 37.17 -102.82 8.59
C LEU A 320 36.37 -104.00 9.16
N ARG A 321 35.03 -103.92 9.20
CA ARG A 321 34.18 -105.02 9.66
C ARG A 321 34.34 -106.26 8.76
N ASP A 322 34.34 -106.09 7.44
CA ASP A 322 34.54 -107.17 6.47
C ASP A 322 35.85 -107.93 6.79
N ARG A 323 36.91 -107.21 7.19
CA ARG A 323 38.18 -107.78 7.64
C ARG A 323 38.14 -108.39 9.04
N GLU A 324 37.36 -107.84 9.97
CA GLU A 324 37.12 -108.46 11.28
C GLU A 324 36.35 -109.78 11.13
N GLU A 325 35.41 -109.87 10.18
CA GLU A 325 34.70 -111.09 9.80
C GLU A 325 35.65 -112.09 9.10
N GLU A 326 36.49 -111.66 8.16
CA GLU A 326 37.57 -112.48 7.58
C GLU A 326 38.51 -113.04 8.67
N LEU A 327 38.93 -112.22 9.63
CA LEU A 327 39.79 -112.63 10.74
C LEU A 327 39.09 -113.64 11.66
N CYS A 328 37.80 -113.45 11.99
CA CYS A 328 37.02 -114.43 12.74
C CYS A 328 37.00 -115.79 12.02
N ILE A 329 36.71 -115.80 10.71
CA ILE A 329 36.72 -117.01 9.88
C ILE A 329 38.11 -117.67 9.83
N LEU A 330 39.19 -116.88 9.86
CA LEU A 330 40.56 -117.39 9.92
C LEU A 330 40.90 -117.99 11.29
N TYR A 331 40.45 -117.38 12.40
CA TYR A 331 40.61 -117.95 13.74
C TYR A 331 39.82 -119.26 13.91
N GLU A 332 38.60 -119.36 13.38
CA GLU A 332 37.83 -120.60 13.36
C GLU A 332 38.55 -121.71 12.57
N LYS A 333 39.09 -121.39 11.39
CA LYS A 333 39.90 -122.32 10.58
C LYS A 333 41.17 -122.75 11.31
N LEU A 334 41.88 -121.83 11.96
CA LEU A 334 43.07 -122.12 12.75
C LEU A 334 42.75 -123.04 13.93
N ASN A 335 41.68 -122.76 14.66
CA ASN A 335 41.22 -123.60 15.79
C ASN A 335 40.83 -125.01 15.32
N MET A 336 40.12 -125.14 14.19
CA MET A 336 39.81 -126.44 13.60
C MET A 336 41.09 -127.18 13.18
N GLN A 337 42.05 -126.50 12.56
CA GLN A 337 43.32 -127.10 12.15
C GLN A 337 44.19 -127.49 13.35
N GLU A 338 44.23 -126.70 14.42
CA GLU A 338 44.94 -127.05 15.66
C GLU A 338 44.30 -128.27 16.33
N MET A 339 42.97 -128.36 16.38
CA MET A 339 42.28 -129.55 16.89
C MET A 339 42.54 -130.80 16.04
N LEU A 340 42.65 -130.66 14.71
CA LEU A 340 43.07 -131.76 13.83
C LEU A 340 44.52 -132.18 14.09
N CYS A 341 45.44 -131.23 14.28
CA CYS A 341 46.83 -131.51 14.67
C CYS A 341 46.91 -132.23 16.02
N ARG A 342 46.24 -131.72 17.06
CA ARG A 342 46.17 -132.35 18.40
C ARG A 342 45.61 -133.77 18.35
N ASN A 343 44.58 -134.01 17.54
CA ASN A 343 44.05 -135.38 17.32
C ASN A 343 45.09 -136.27 16.64
N GLY A 344 45.77 -135.78 15.60
CA GLY A 344 46.86 -136.49 14.93
C GLY A 344 48.05 -136.81 15.86
N ASP A 345 48.41 -135.88 16.76
CA ASP A 345 49.44 -136.10 17.79
C ASP A 345 49.03 -137.19 18.79
N ILE A 346 47.75 -137.25 19.17
CA ILE A 346 47.22 -138.31 20.04
C ILE A 346 47.25 -139.67 19.32
N GLU A 347 46.81 -139.74 18.05
CA GLU A 347 46.90 -140.97 17.26
C GLU A 347 48.35 -141.43 17.04
N MET A 348 49.27 -140.49 16.81
CA MET A 348 50.70 -140.75 16.70
C MET A 348 51.28 -141.28 18.02
N GLN A 349 50.94 -140.67 19.16
CA GLN A 349 51.34 -141.16 20.49
C GLN A 349 50.85 -142.59 20.75
N VAL A 350 49.58 -142.90 20.45
CA VAL A 350 49.03 -144.26 20.57
C VAL A 350 49.78 -145.26 19.67
N MET A 351 50.18 -144.84 18.47
CA MET A 351 50.98 -145.67 17.57
C MET A 351 52.43 -145.84 18.05
N ASP A 352 53.03 -144.83 18.67
CA ASP A 352 54.36 -144.91 19.27
C ASP A 352 54.37 -145.78 20.55
N GLU A 353 53.32 -145.72 21.38
CA GLU A 353 53.12 -146.66 22.49
C GLU A 353 52.99 -148.10 21.99
N LYS A 354 52.24 -148.32 20.90
CA LYS A 354 52.09 -149.62 20.24
C LYS A 354 53.43 -150.13 19.70
N ILE A 355 54.25 -149.25 19.11
CA ILE A 355 55.64 -149.54 18.69
C ILE A 355 56.53 -149.85 19.90
N ARG A 356 56.42 -149.10 21.00
CA ARG A 356 57.16 -149.31 22.27
C ARG A 356 56.80 -150.66 22.90
N PHE A 357 55.52 -151.03 22.91
CA PHE A 357 55.03 -152.33 23.38
C PHE A 357 55.53 -153.49 22.50
N LEU A 358 55.57 -153.31 21.17
CA LEU A 358 56.17 -154.28 20.25
C LEU A 358 57.68 -154.41 20.46
N LYS A 359 58.40 -153.28 20.64
CA LYS A 359 59.84 -153.27 21.02
C LYS A 359 60.09 -154.03 22.32
N LEU A 360 59.24 -153.85 23.34
CA LEU A 360 59.28 -154.61 24.61
C LEU A 360 59.02 -156.12 24.40
N LYS A 361 58.00 -156.51 23.61
CA LYS A 361 57.76 -157.92 23.26
C LYS A 361 58.96 -158.55 22.54
N VAL A 362 59.60 -157.83 21.62
CA VAL A 362 60.83 -158.28 20.95
C VAL A 362 62.00 -158.40 21.93
N ALA A 363 62.16 -157.46 22.87
CA ALA A 363 63.19 -157.52 23.91
C ALA A 363 62.99 -158.74 24.85
N GLU A 364 61.76 -159.00 25.28
CA GLU A 364 61.44 -160.17 26.11
C GLU A 364 61.65 -161.48 25.35
N LYS A 365 61.25 -161.57 24.07
CA LYS A 365 61.55 -162.76 23.25
C LYS A 365 63.06 -162.96 23.05
N LYS A 366 63.85 -161.89 22.89
CA LYS A 366 65.32 -161.95 22.91
C LYS A 366 65.88 -162.39 24.27
N ARG A 367 65.25 -162.00 25.40
CA ARG A 367 65.62 -162.47 26.75
C ARG A 367 65.33 -163.97 26.91
N GLN A 368 64.16 -164.43 26.48
CA GLN A 368 63.78 -165.86 26.49
C GLN A 368 64.76 -166.70 25.67
N ILE A 369 65.11 -166.26 24.45
CA ILE A 369 66.14 -166.92 23.62
C ILE A 369 67.50 -166.98 24.35
N LYS A 370 67.95 -165.89 24.98
CA LYS A 370 69.20 -165.88 25.78
C LYS A 370 69.15 -166.83 26.99
N LEU A 371 67.98 -167.01 27.62
CA LEU A 371 67.79 -167.98 28.70
C LEU A 371 67.89 -169.42 28.20
N TRP A 372 67.23 -169.75 27.08
CA TRP A 372 67.35 -171.08 26.46
C TRP A 372 68.79 -171.42 26.06
N PHE A 373 69.53 -170.47 25.47
CA PHE A 373 70.96 -170.65 25.18
C PHE A 373 71.84 -170.83 26.43
N ARG A 374 71.43 -170.30 27.61
CA ARG A 374 72.13 -170.53 28.88
C ARG A 374 71.75 -171.85 29.56
N GLY A 375 70.57 -172.40 29.29
CA GLY A 375 70.18 -173.73 29.75
C GLY A 375 70.80 -174.86 28.91
N LEU A 376 71.09 -174.59 27.63
CA LEU A 376 71.62 -175.58 26.68
C LEU A 376 72.88 -176.34 27.16
N PRO A 377 73.91 -175.70 27.77
CA PRO A 377 75.08 -176.42 28.27
C PRO A 377 74.76 -177.36 29.43
N VAL A 378 73.80 -177.00 30.29
CA VAL A 378 73.36 -177.84 31.41
C VAL A 378 72.59 -179.06 30.90
N LYS A 379 71.73 -178.88 29.88
CA LYS A 379 71.06 -179.98 29.17
C LYS A 379 72.09 -180.93 28.55
N ASN A 380 73.04 -180.40 27.79
CA ASN A 380 74.07 -181.21 27.12
C ASN A 380 75.01 -181.92 28.12
N ALA A 381 75.32 -181.28 29.26
CA ALA A 381 76.07 -181.92 30.34
C ALA A 381 75.25 -183.04 31.00
N LEU A 382 73.95 -182.85 31.24
CA LEU A 382 73.06 -183.89 31.74
C LEU A 382 72.96 -185.08 30.77
N ASP A 383 72.85 -184.85 29.46
CA ASP A 383 72.89 -185.94 28.45
C ASP A 383 74.20 -186.74 28.55
N ALA A 384 75.35 -186.04 28.64
CA ALA A 384 76.66 -186.67 28.75
C ALA A 384 76.82 -187.44 30.07
N HIS A 385 76.36 -186.88 31.18
CA HIS A 385 76.31 -187.57 32.48
C HIS A 385 75.39 -188.78 32.46
N LEU A 386 74.29 -188.76 31.71
CA LEU A 386 73.37 -189.90 31.56
C LEU A 386 74.05 -191.06 30.82
N VAL A 387 74.78 -190.78 29.73
CA VAL A 387 75.60 -191.80 29.02
C VAL A 387 76.70 -192.36 29.94
N VAL A 388 77.38 -191.50 30.72
CA VAL A 388 78.40 -191.95 31.69
C VAL A 388 77.79 -192.81 32.80
N LEU A 389 76.65 -192.41 33.38
CA LEU A 389 75.94 -193.21 34.38
C LEU A 389 75.48 -194.56 33.81
N GLN A 390 75.08 -194.62 32.54
CA GLN A 390 74.64 -195.86 31.90
C GLN A 390 75.79 -196.84 31.62
N ILE A 391 77.03 -196.33 31.51
CA ILE A 391 78.27 -197.15 31.47
C ILE A 391 78.74 -197.52 32.88
N GLN A 392 78.63 -196.60 33.86
CA GLN A 392 79.00 -196.86 35.24
C GLN A 392 78.04 -197.82 35.95
N TYR A 393 76.75 -197.80 35.61
CA TYR A 393 75.74 -198.69 36.19
C TYR A 393 76.03 -200.16 35.89
N SER A 394 76.38 -200.51 34.64
CA SER A 394 76.77 -201.89 34.30
C SER A 394 78.07 -202.30 35.00
N GLN A 395 79.08 -201.42 35.02
CA GLN A 395 80.34 -201.69 35.73
C GLN A 395 80.16 -201.80 37.26
N CYS A 396 79.19 -201.10 37.85
CA CYS A 396 78.85 -201.23 39.26
C CYS A 396 78.02 -202.49 39.53
N GLN A 397 77.16 -202.92 38.60
CA GLN A 397 76.34 -204.13 38.78
C GLN A 397 77.17 -205.42 38.88
N ASP A 398 78.35 -205.47 38.24
CA ASP A 398 79.31 -206.56 38.38
C ASP A 398 80.22 -206.42 39.61
N ARG A 399 80.38 -205.21 40.15
CA ARG A 399 81.42 -204.87 41.15
C ARG A 399 80.88 -204.67 42.58
N ILE A 400 79.63 -204.23 42.73
CA ILE A 400 78.90 -204.19 44.01
C ILE A 400 78.74 -205.61 44.57
N LYS A 401 78.59 -206.62 43.69
CA LYS A 401 78.60 -208.05 44.05
C LYS A 401 79.88 -208.55 44.75
N GLN A 402 80.95 -207.74 44.83
CA GLN A 402 82.25 -208.19 45.34
C GLN A 402 82.78 -207.44 46.59
N MET A 403 82.32 -206.22 46.90
CA MET A 403 82.99 -205.38 47.94
C MET A 403 82.05 -204.48 48.77
N GLU A 404 80.78 -204.85 49.00
CA GLU A 404 79.82 -204.04 49.75
C GLU A 404 79.97 -204.15 51.30
N GLU A 405 81.20 -204.03 51.84
CA GLU A 405 81.50 -204.50 53.22
C GLU A 405 82.17 -203.48 54.22
N ILE A 406 82.80 -202.31 53.86
CA ILE A 406 83.72 -201.53 54.80
C ILE A 406 83.89 -199.90 54.65
N PHE A 407 83.16 -199.00 55.43
CA PHE A 407 83.38 -197.61 56.14
C PHE A 407 83.79 -196.11 55.53
N ALA A 408 83.49 -194.85 56.14
CA ALA A 408 83.65 -193.32 55.70
C ALA A 408 83.65 -192.09 56.81
N ASP A 409 83.60 -190.64 56.81
CA ASP A 409 83.44 -189.31 55.98
C ASP A 409 83.88 -187.76 56.56
N PRO A 410 83.27 -186.45 56.50
CA PRO A 410 83.91 -185.00 56.37
C PRO A 410 83.40 -183.57 57.10
N THR A 411 83.92 -182.25 56.89
CA THR A 411 83.38 -180.83 57.42
C THR A 411 84.03 -179.33 57.11
N ASN A 412 83.40 -178.08 57.39
CA ASN A 412 83.89 -176.62 57.81
C ASN A 412 83.67 -175.16 57.03
N ALA A 413 83.54 -173.87 57.64
CA ALA A 413 83.54 -172.38 57.07
C ALA A 413 83.33 -170.98 57.95
N SER A 414 83.65 -169.66 57.55
CA SER A 414 83.30 -168.22 58.17
C SER A 414 83.82 -166.83 57.42
N ARG A 415 83.75 -165.42 57.65
CA ARG A 415 83.01 -164.18 58.32
C ARG A 415 83.50 -162.64 57.93
N LYS A 416 82.85 -161.41 58.22
CA LYS A 416 83.29 -159.89 57.96
C LYS A 416 82.62 -158.61 58.76
N ARG A 417 82.95 -157.24 58.57
CA ARG A 417 82.50 -155.91 59.29
C ARG A 417 82.75 -154.42 58.63
N ASP A 418 82.09 -153.22 59.01
CA ASP A 418 82.13 -151.76 58.41
C ASP A 418 81.91 -150.38 59.30
N LEU A 419 81.65 -149.09 58.80
CA LEU A 419 81.64 -147.66 59.50
C LEU A 419 80.86 -146.35 58.88
N GLY A 420 80.86 -145.05 59.42
CA GLY A 420 80.16 -143.71 58.94
C GLY A 420 80.36 -142.25 59.66
N GLY A 421 79.69 -141.05 59.29
CA GLY A 421 79.85 -139.58 59.84
C GLY A 421 78.87 -138.32 59.43
N LYS A 422 78.99 -136.99 59.90
CA LYS A 422 78.06 -135.73 59.66
C LYS A 422 78.54 -134.20 59.97
N ASP A 423 77.75 -133.06 59.70
CA ASP A 423 78.07 -131.53 59.54
C ASP A 423 77.12 -130.31 60.12
N PRO A 424 77.27 -128.91 59.92
CA PRO A 424 76.72 -127.66 60.70
C PRO A 424 75.62 -126.54 60.18
N SER A 425 75.67 -125.14 60.43
CA SER A 425 74.49 -124.13 60.54
C SER A 425 74.49 -122.59 60.05
N PRO A 426 73.49 -122.06 59.25
CA PRO A 426 73.31 -120.63 58.81
C PRO A 426 72.02 -119.74 59.08
N PRO A 427 70.95 -120.12 59.81
CA PRO A 427 69.58 -119.58 59.60
C PRO A 427 69.25 -118.16 60.12
N GLU A 428 70.05 -117.56 61.01
CA GLU A 428 69.68 -116.28 61.68
C GLU A 428 69.84 -115.04 60.79
N LEU A 429 70.73 -115.11 59.78
CA LEU A 429 70.97 -114.01 58.83
C LEU A 429 69.80 -113.78 57.87
N LEU A 430 69.21 -114.85 57.33
CA LEU A 430 68.11 -114.78 56.36
C LEU A 430 66.91 -114.00 56.93
N LYS A 431 66.55 -114.31 58.18
CA LYS A 431 65.39 -113.75 58.86
C LYS A 431 65.45 -112.23 59.13
N LYS A 432 66.63 -111.61 58.96
CA LYS A 432 66.81 -110.16 59.07
C LYS A 432 66.82 -109.45 57.72
N ILE A 433 67.12 -110.18 56.63
CA ILE A 433 67.03 -109.69 55.25
C ILE A 433 65.55 -109.58 54.84
N GLU A 434 64.77 -110.65 55.06
CA GLU A 434 63.34 -110.72 54.70
C GLU A 434 62.49 -109.57 55.31
N GLN A 435 62.86 -109.06 56.49
CA GLN A 435 62.16 -107.92 57.11
C GLN A 435 62.39 -106.60 56.35
N LEU A 436 63.61 -106.34 55.91
CA LEU A 436 63.97 -105.08 55.25
C LEU A 436 63.47 -105.03 53.80
N GLU A 437 63.38 -106.18 53.14
CA GLU A 437 62.80 -106.29 51.79
C GLU A 437 61.29 -105.97 51.78
N VAL A 438 60.56 -106.38 52.83
CA VAL A 438 59.13 -106.06 52.99
C VAL A 438 58.90 -104.58 53.34
N GLU A 439 59.75 -103.99 54.17
CA GLU A 439 59.67 -102.54 54.48
C GLU A 439 59.99 -101.68 53.26
N LEU A 440 60.97 -102.08 52.42
CA LEU A 440 61.30 -101.38 51.17
C LEU A 440 60.13 -101.41 50.17
N ALA A 441 59.56 -102.59 49.91
CA ALA A 441 58.46 -102.74 48.96
C ALA A 441 57.23 -101.89 49.32
N GLN A 442 56.95 -101.71 50.63
CA GLN A 442 55.84 -100.88 51.10
C GLN A 442 56.07 -99.37 50.90
N GLU A 443 57.32 -98.89 50.87
CA GLU A 443 57.59 -97.48 50.53
C GLU A 443 57.66 -97.26 49.01
N GLU A 444 58.11 -98.25 48.23
CA GLU A 444 58.06 -98.20 46.76
C GLU A 444 56.61 -98.17 46.23
N GLU A 445 55.70 -98.96 46.82
CA GLU A 445 54.26 -98.94 46.49
C GLU A 445 53.63 -97.56 46.77
N LYS A 446 53.89 -96.98 47.95
CA LYS A 446 53.42 -95.63 48.32
C LYS A 446 53.97 -94.54 47.40
N LEU A 447 55.25 -94.65 46.99
CA LEU A 447 55.85 -93.69 46.06
C LEU A 447 55.08 -93.68 44.74
N LEU A 448 54.80 -94.86 44.17
CA LEU A 448 54.03 -95.01 42.94
C LEU A 448 52.59 -94.49 43.07
N GLU A 449 51.91 -94.72 44.20
CA GLU A 449 50.61 -94.09 44.47
C GLU A 449 50.71 -92.55 44.47
N THR A 450 51.72 -91.98 45.13
CA THR A 450 51.90 -90.52 45.18
C THR A 450 52.26 -89.91 43.83
N ASP A 451 53.05 -90.59 42.99
CA ASP A 451 53.38 -90.15 41.63
C ASP A 451 52.15 -90.18 40.70
N VAL A 452 51.32 -91.23 40.79
CA VAL A 452 50.05 -91.30 40.03
C VAL A 452 49.10 -90.18 40.45
N LEU A 453 49.00 -89.88 41.75
CA LEU A 453 48.22 -88.75 42.27
C LEU A 453 48.80 -87.41 41.81
N TYR A 454 50.14 -87.24 41.80
CA TYR A 454 50.81 -86.04 41.34
C TYR A 454 50.61 -85.78 39.84
N GLU A 455 50.69 -86.82 39.00
CA GLU A 455 50.34 -86.77 37.58
C GLU A 455 48.88 -86.33 37.36
N GLN A 456 47.92 -86.90 38.12
CA GLN A 456 46.52 -86.49 38.03
C GLN A 456 46.30 -85.03 38.47
N VAL A 457 46.87 -84.63 39.62
CA VAL A 457 46.77 -83.25 40.14
C VAL A 457 47.42 -82.25 39.18
N SER A 458 48.56 -82.60 38.56
CA SER A 458 49.22 -81.76 37.55
C SER A 458 48.35 -81.61 36.30
N ARG A 459 47.85 -82.71 35.73
CA ARG A 459 46.93 -82.69 34.57
C ARG A 459 45.65 -81.89 34.83
N LEU A 460 45.08 -81.97 36.05
CA LEU A 460 43.93 -81.16 36.45
C LEU A 460 44.30 -79.68 36.61
N THR A 461 45.44 -79.38 37.22
CA THR A 461 45.94 -78.02 37.42
C THR A 461 46.22 -77.32 36.09
N ASP A 462 46.83 -78.01 35.13
CA ASP A 462 47.10 -77.45 33.81
C ASP A 462 45.84 -77.28 32.96
N ARG A 463 44.86 -78.19 33.08
CA ARG A 463 43.53 -77.98 32.49
C ARG A 463 42.83 -76.75 33.08
N ILE A 464 42.86 -76.58 34.40
CA ILE A 464 42.30 -75.39 35.08
C ILE A 464 43.06 -74.12 34.65
N ARG A 465 44.39 -74.19 34.53
CA ARG A 465 45.23 -73.09 34.04
C ARG A 465 44.83 -72.70 32.62
N ALA A 466 44.79 -73.64 31.67
CA ALA A 466 44.41 -73.38 30.29
C ALA A 466 42.98 -72.81 30.16
N VAL A 467 42.01 -73.33 30.93
CA VAL A 467 40.64 -72.78 30.98
C VAL A 467 40.64 -71.36 31.55
N ALA A 468 41.40 -71.10 32.62
CA ALA A 468 41.56 -69.76 33.18
C ALA A 468 42.23 -68.79 32.19
N GLU A 469 43.23 -69.23 31.42
CA GLU A 469 43.93 -68.37 30.45
C GLU A 469 43.08 -68.03 29.23
N ASN A 470 42.33 -68.99 28.68
CA ASN A 470 41.31 -68.70 27.68
C ASN A 470 40.24 -67.74 28.26
N GLY A 471 39.80 -67.99 29.50
CA GLY A 471 38.87 -67.14 30.24
C GLY A 471 39.37 -65.72 30.55
N LYS A 472 40.69 -65.47 30.62
CA LYS A 472 41.26 -64.11 30.78
C LYS A 472 40.84 -63.22 29.61
N GLN A 473 40.85 -63.74 28.38
CA GLN A 473 40.55 -62.96 27.18
C GLN A 473 39.05 -62.60 27.10
N ASP A 474 38.16 -63.56 27.37
CA ASP A 474 36.72 -63.30 27.43
C ASP A 474 36.35 -62.37 28.60
N THR A 475 36.98 -62.53 29.76
CA THR A 475 36.80 -61.63 30.92
C THR A 475 37.24 -60.21 30.59
N LEU A 476 38.34 -60.04 29.84
CA LEU A 476 38.83 -58.74 29.38
C LEU A 476 37.91 -58.12 28.31
N LEU A 477 37.33 -58.91 27.41
CA LEU A 477 36.30 -58.45 26.47
C LEU A 477 35.01 -58.03 27.21
N LEU A 478 34.58 -58.81 28.19
CA LEU A 478 33.43 -58.50 29.05
C LEU A 478 33.67 -57.21 29.85
N ALA A 479 34.86 -57.03 30.42
CA ALA A 479 35.25 -55.83 31.16
C ALA A 479 35.31 -54.58 30.26
N LYS A 480 35.88 -54.69 29.04
CA LYS A 480 35.83 -53.61 28.03
C LYS A 480 34.39 -53.24 27.68
N ARG A 481 33.54 -54.23 27.38
CA ARG A 481 32.12 -54.03 27.04
C ARG A 481 31.32 -53.43 28.21
N LYS A 482 31.60 -53.84 29.44
CA LYS A 482 31.04 -53.24 30.68
C LYS A 482 31.44 -51.78 30.83
N ASN A 483 32.71 -51.45 30.62
CA ASN A 483 33.22 -50.07 30.70
C ASN A 483 32.66 -49.18 29.58
N GLU A 484 32.51 -49.70 28.36
CA GLU A 484 31.81 -49.00 27.27
C GLU A 484 30.34 -48.74 27.59
N LEU A 485 29.61 -49.74 28.10
CA LEU A 485 28.23 -49.58 28.51
C LEU A 485 28.13 -48.57 29.66
N GLN A 486 29.03 -48.60 30.64
CA GLN A 486 29.07 -47.59 31.70
C GLN A 486 29.38 -46.19 31.17
N LYS A 487 30.25 -46.04 30.17
CA LYS A 487 30.52 -44.76 29.49
C LYS A 487 29.28 -44.26 28.72
N LYS A 488 28.59 -45.15 27.99
CA LYS A 488 27.34 -44.86 27.27
C LYS A 488 26.22 -44.46 28.25
N ILE A 489 26.10 -45.15 29.40
CA ILE A 489 25.16 -44.82 30.47
C ILE A 489 25.50 -43.43 31.06
N ARG A 490 26.75 -43.18 31.50
CA ARG A 490 27.15 -41.88 32.05
C ARG A 490 26.87 -40.72 31.08
N ALA A 491 27.20 -40.89 29.79
CA ALA A 491 26.90 -39.90 28.76
C ALA A 491 25.38 -39.66 28.60
N ARG A 492 24.57 -40.73 28.59
CA ARG A 492 23.10 -40.62 28.52
C ARG A 492 22.49 -40.00 29.78
N THR A 493 23.04 -40.30 30.96
CA THR A 493 22.66 -39.66 32.22
C THR A 493 23.00 -38.17 32.19
N GLN A 494 24.17 -37.79 31.66
CA GLN A 494 24.55 -36.38 31.53
C GLN A 494 23.65 -35.61 30.55
N THR A 495 23.28 -36.20 29.40
CA THR A 495 22.30 -35.56 28.49
C THR A 495 20.90 -35.53 29.10
N MET A 496 20.51 -36.53 29.89
CA MET A 496 19.24 -36.51 30.64
C MET A 496 19.23 -35.42 31.72
N MET A 497 20.33 -35.23 32.46
CA MET A 497 20.48 -34.13 33.43
C MET A 497 20.41 -32.76 32.76
N ALA A 498 21.06 -32.59 31.59
CA ALA A 498 20.95 -31.37 30.81
C ALA A 498 19.51 -31.10 30.35
N LEU A 499 18.82 -32.10 29.79
CA LEU A 499 17.41 -31.99 29.38
C LEU A 499 16.47 -31.72 30.56
N VAL A 500 16.74 -32.28 31.75
CA VAL A 500 15.96 -31.99 32.97
C VAL A 500 16.22 -30.57 33.48
N ALA A 501 17.45 -30.05 33.37
CA ALA A 501 17.76 -28.67 33.71
C ALA A 501 17.17 -27.67 32.71
N GLU A 502 17.17 -27.99 31.40
CA GLU A 502 16.44 -27.23 30.39
C GLU A 502 14.94 -27.25 30.66
N LEU A 503 14.35 -28.43 30.93
CA LEU A 503 12.93 -28.58 31.25
C LEU A 503 12.56 -27.75 32.48
N SER A 504 13.34 -27.80 33.56
CA SER A 504 13.06 -27.04 34.78
C SER A 504 13.21 -25.54 34.56
N MET A 505 14.17 -25.09 33.74
CA MET A 505 14.27 -23.69 33.32
C MET A 505 13.06 -23.25 32.48
N LYS A 506 12.58 -24.08 31.54
CA LYS A 506 11.36 -23.79 30.76
C LYS A 506 10.11 -23.81 31.62
N GLN A 507 10.01 -24.71 32.60
CA GLN A 507 8.91 -24.75 33.57
C GLN A 507 8.91 -23.51 34.46
N ALA A 508 10.06 -23.10 35.01
CA ALA A 508 10.19 -21.89 35.82
C ALA A 508 9.84 -20.61 35.01
N LEU A 509 10.24 -20.55 33.74
CA LEU A 509 9.86 -19.48 32.83
C LEU A 509 8.36 -19.50 32.51
N ALA A 510 7.75 -20.68 32.30
CA ALA A 510 6.31 -20.82 32.09
C ALA A 510 5.51 -20.40 33.33
N THR A 511 5.90 -20.80 34.53
CA THR A 511 5.26 -20.37 35.78
C THR A 511 5.42 -18.86 36.01
N LYS A 512 6.58 -18.27 35.65
CA LYS A 512 6.78 -16.82 35.71
C LYS A 512 5.87 -16.08 34.74
N LEU A 513 5.72 -16.56 33.50
CA LEU A 513 4.80 -15.97 32.52
C LEU A 513 3.32 -16.15 32.93
N GLN A 514 2.95 -17.29 33.52
CA GLN A 514 1.61 -17.50 34.10
C GLN A 514 1.34 -16.59 35.31
N GLN A 515 2.39 -16.22 36.07
CA GLN A 515 2.25 -15.21 37.12
C GLN A 515 2.09 -13.81 36.51
N GLU A 516 2.97 -13.40 35.61
CA GLU A 516 2.87 -12.11 34.91
C GLU A 516 1.54 -11.93 34.15
N MET A 517 0.94 -13.01 33.63
CA MET A 517 -0.41 -12.98 33.08
C MET A 517 -1.45 -12.69 34.16
N ARG A 518 -1.47 -13.49 35.25
CA ARG A 518 -2.45 -13.31 36.33
C ARG A 518 -2.33 -11.96 37.04
N ASP A 519 -1.10 -11.46 37.21
CA ASP A 519 -0.84 -10.13 37.76
C ASP A 519 -1.44 -9.03 36.84
N LYS A 520 -1.29 -9.18 35.51
CA LYS A 520 -1.87 -8.26 34.51
C LYS A 520 -3.40 -8.40 34.38
N GLU A 521 -3.94 -9.61 34.51
CA GLU A 521 -5.39 -9.86 34.52
C GLU A 521 -6.03 -9.22 35.77
N GLN A 522 -5.44 -9.40 36.96
CA GLN A 522 -5.86 -8.73 38.19
C GLN A 522 -5.73 -7.21 38.07
N PHE A 523 -4.64 -6.70 37.50
CA PHE A 523 -4.45 -5.28 37.24
C PHE A 523 -5.52 -4.71 36.30
N LEU A 524 -5.86 -5.43 35.22
CA LEU A 524 -6.95 -5.03 34.31
C LEU A 524 -8.31 -5.03 35.02
N VAL A 525 -8.61 -6.01 35.87
CA VAL A 525 -9.84 -6.02 36.69
C VAL A 525 -9.88 -4.82 37.65
N ILE A 526 -8.74 -4.45 38.28
CA ILE A 526 -8.63 -3.26 39.14
C ILE A 526 -8.81 -1.96 38.34
N VAL A 527 -8.28 -1.89 37.12
CA VAL A 527 -8.42 -0.72 36.23
C VAL A 527 -9.86 -0.59 35.73
N SER A 528 -10.47 -1.67 35.23
CA SER A 528 -11.87 -1.67 34.77
C SER A 528 -12.82 -1.29 35.90
N SER A 529 -12.73 -1.94 37.08
CA SER A 529 -13.59 -1.62 38.22
C SER A 529 -13.44 -0.17 38.72
N ARG A 530 -12.27 0.47 38.56
CA ARG A 530 -12.11 1.91 38.81
C ARG A 530 -12.79 2.77 37.74
N ILE A 531 -12.65 2.40 36.46
CA ILE A 531 -13.33 3.09 35.35
C ILE A 531 -14.85 3.00 35.50
N ASP A 532 -15.39 1.83 35.85
CA ASP A 532 -16.81 1.59 36.11
C ASP A 532 -17.32 2.41 37.32
N GLN A 533 -16.44 2.72 38.28
CA GLN A 533 -16.71 3.59 39.44
C GLN A 533 -16.43 5.09 39.15
N GLY A 534 -16.01 5.45 37.93
CA GLY A 534 -15.63 6.84 37.58
C GLY A 534 -14.35 7.35 38.23
N LEU A 535 -13.54 6.46 38.82
CA LEU A 535 -12.28 6.79 39.50
C LEU A 535 -11.11 6.84 38.51
N PRO A 536 -10.11 7.73 38.73
CA PRO A 536 -8.95 7.81 37.85
C PRO A 536 -8.10 6.53 37.86
N PRO A 537 -7.40 6.21 36.75
CA PRO A 537 -6.47 5.09 36.69
C PRO A 537 -5.35 5.15 37.75
N PRO A 538 -4.72 4.01 38.10
CA PRO A 538 -3.59 3.96 39.01
C PRO A 538 -2.45 4.92 38.62
N LYS A 539 -1.81 5.55 39.62
CA LYS A 539 -0.74 6.53 39.42
C LYS A 539 0.49 5.96 38.72
N GLU A 540 0.69 4.64 38.75
CA GLU A 540 1.72 3.98 37.95
C GLU A 540 1.49 4.20 36.45
N ILE A 541 0.25 4.05 35.98
CA ILE A 541 -0.12 4.24 34.56
C ILE A 541 0.10 5.70 34.14
N GLU A 542 -0.30 6.65 34.98
CA GLU A 542 -0.07 8.09 34.73
C GLU A 542 1.43 8.38 34.58
N ASN A 543 2.26 7.84 35.48
CA ASN A 543 3.71 8.00 35.42
C ASN A 543 4.35 7.30 34.19
N GLU A 544 3.83 6.15 33.75
CA GLU A 544 4.29 5.49 32.53
C GLU A 544 3.85 6.21 31.26
N TRP A 545 2.62 6.72 31.22
CA TRP A 545 2.11 7.56 30.14
C TRP A 545 2.94 8.84 30.00
N LEU A 546 3.27 9.51 31.12
CA LEU A 546 4.16 10.67 31.14
C LEU A 546 5.59 10.33 30.66
N LYS A 547 6.12 9.14 30.95
CA LYS A 547 7.40 8.65 30.38
C LYS A 547 7.30 8.43 28.87
N ILE A 548 6.23 7.79 28.38
CA ILE A 548 5.99 7.58 26.94
C ILE A 548 5.89 8.93 26.22
N LEU A 549 5.08 9.86 26.73
CA LEU A 549 4.87 11.18 26.13
C LEU A 549 6.14 12.05 26.18
N ARG A 550 6.99 11.89 27.20
CA ARG A 550 8.35 12.47 27.24
C ARG A 550 9.26 11.84 26.17
N ASN A 551 9.24 10.53 26.01
CA ASN A 551 10.06 9.82 25.03
C ASN A 551 9.63 10.16 23.58
N GLU A 552 8.34 10.28 23.31
CA GLU A 552 7.84 10.78 22.01
C GLU A 552 8.31 12.20 21.72
N LYS A 553 8.23 13.11 22.71
CA LYS A 553 8.75 14.49 22.56
C LYS A 553 10.25 14.49 22.25
N MET A 554 11.04 13.65 22.92
CA MET A 554 12.46 13.48 22.63
C MET A 554 12.71 12.92 21.22
N GLN A 555 11.92 11.94 20.76
CA GLN A 555 12.03 11.36 19.41
C GLN A 555 11.62 12.36 18.32
N LYS A 556 10.54 13.13 18.52
CA LYS A 556 10.08 14.19 17.61
C LYS A 556 11.14 15.29 17.50
N ALA A 557 11.64 15.83 18.61
CA ALA A 557 12.73 16.80 18.62
C ALA A 557 14.02 16.27 17.96
N ALA A 558 14.36 14.99 18.16
CA ALA A 558 15.50 14.36 17.49
C ALA A 558 15.30 14.16 15.98
N ALA A 559 14.07 13.92 15.52
CA ALA A 559 13.73 13.85 14.10
C ALA A 559 13.73 15.23 13.45
N GLU A 560 13.14 16.25 14.09
CA GLU A 560 13.18 17.65 13.66
C GLU A 560 14.61 18.17 13.57
N ALA A 561 15.47 17.85 14.54
CA ALA A 561 16.89 18.22 14.51
C ALA A 561 17.69 17.53 13.37
N ARG A 562 17.28 16.34 12.92
CA ARG A 562 17.85 15.69 11.72
C ARG A 562 17.32 16.34 10.43
N ALA A 563 16.03 16.63 10.37
CA ALA A 563 15.40 17.28 9.21
C ALA A 563 15.97 18.69 8.96
N LYS A 564 16.23 19.46 10.02
CA LYS A 564 16.91 20.76 9.91
C LYS A 564 18.32 20.63 9.33
N ARG A 565 19.15 19.73 9.86
CA ARG A 565 20.50 19.50 9.31
C ARG A 565 20.47 19.06 7.85
N ALA A 566 19.55 18.18 7.46
CA ALA A 566 19.40 17.76 6.07
C ALA A 566 19.03 18.95 5.15
N ALA A 567 18.15 19.85 5.60
CA ALA A 567 17.81 21.06 4.85
C ALA A 567 18.95 22.10 4.83
N GLU A 568 19.75 22.18 5.90
CA GLU A 568 20.95 23.02 5.98
C GLU A 568 22.07 22.48 5.05
N GLU A 569 22.24 21.16 4.97
CA GLU A 569 23.14 20.47 4.04
C GLU A 569 22.67 20.65 2.57
N GLU A 570 21.36 20.56 2.30
CA GLU A 570 20.77 20.78 0.98
C GLU A 570 20.88 22.25 0.53
N GLN A 571 20.70 23.21 1.44
CA GLN A 571 20.97 24.64 1.15
C GLN A 571 22.48 24.95 0.99
N ALA A 572 23.37 24.16 1.60
CA ALA A 572 24.81 24.29 1.40
C ALA A 572 25.30 23.71 0.06
N ALA A 573 24.50 22.89 -0.62
CA ALA A 573 24.83 22.21 -1.88
C ALA A 573 24.70 23.11 -3.15
N VAL A 574 24.60 24.43 -2.99
CA VAL A 574 24.58 25.37 -4.13
C VAL A 574 25.94 25.38 -4.85
N PRO A 575 26.00 25.19 -6.18
CA PRO A 575 27.26 25.13 -6.93
C PRO A 575 28.09 26.41 -6.78
N GLY A 576 29.32 26.29 -6.27
CA GLY A 576 30.30 27.38 -6.21
C GLY A 576 31.03 27.55 -4.87
N ARG A 577 30.57 26.93 -3.77
CA ARG A 577 31.33 26.87 -2.50
C ARG A 577 32.14 25.58 -2.38
N VAL A 578 33.39 25.70 -1.95
CA VAL A 578 34.20 24.55 -1.53
C VAL A 578 33.57 23.91 -0.29
N HIS A 579 33.17 22.64 -0.38
CA HIS A 579 32.55 21.92 0.73
C HIS A 579 33.61 21.42 1.72
N THR A 580 33.52 21.84 2.98
CA THR A 580 34.37 21.37 4.08
C THR A 580 33.51 21.08 5.32
N THR A 581 33.61 19.88 5.87
CA THR A 581 32.93 19.49 7.13
C THR A 581 33.61 20.02 8.40
N ALA A 582 34.68 20.81 8.25
CA ALA A 582 35.32 21.53 9.35
C ALA A 582 34.59 22.87 9.62
N GLU A 583 34.34 23.17 10.89
CA GLU A 583 33.88 24.50 11.30
C GLU A 583 34.82 25.58 10.79
N GLN A 584 34.29 26.63 10.15
CA GLN A 584 35.10 27.76 9.73
C GLN A 584 35.61 28.52 10.96
N ARG A 585 36.92 28.49 11.18
CA ARG A 585 37.56 29.20 12.30
C ARG A 585 37.32 30.72 12.14
N PRO A 586 36.86 31.44 13.17
CA PRO A 586 36.82 32.89 13.15
C PRO A 586 38.21 33.46 12.82
N ASN A 587 38.34 34.06 11.65
CA ASN A 587 39.60 34.61 11.13
C ASN A 587 39.81 36.08 11.51
N ALA A 588 38.77 36.74 12.01
CA ALA A 588 38.77 38.11 12.51
C ALA A 588 37.99 38.24 13.81
N TYR A 589 38.27 39.30 14.57
CA TYR A 589 37.43 39.81 15.65
C TYR A 589 36.93 41.21 15.31
N ILE A 590 35.87 41.65 16.00
CA ILE A 590 35.44 43.04 16.03
C ILE A 590 35.98 43.61 17.35
N PRO A 591 36.77 44.70 17.35
CA PRO A 591 37.20 45.34 18.60
C PRO A 591 36.03 46.09 19.23
N ASP A 592 35.83 45.92 20.54
CA ASP A 592 34.80 46.61 21.33
C ASP A 592 35.27 48.00 21.86
N ASP A 593 36.32 48.58 21.26
CA ASP A 593 36.82 49.92 21.61
C ASP A 593 35.93 51.01 21.00
N GLU A 594 35.28 51.84 21.83
CA GLU A 594 34.32 52.90 21.43
C GLU A 594 34.84 53.92 20.41
N TYR A 595 36.16 54.06 20.27
CA TYR A 595 36.82 54.95 19.32
C TYR A 595 37.21 54.27 17.98
N SER A 596 36.78 53.03 17.76
CA SER A 596 37.07 52.27 16.54
C SER A 596 35.81 51.85 15.80
N LEU A 597 35.82 51.98 14.46
CA LEU A 597 34.72 51.48 13.63
C LEU A 597 34.67 49.93 13.70
N PRO A 598 33.47 49.32 13.75
CA PRO A 598 33.29 47.87 13.91
C PRO A 598 33.58 47.09 12.61
N VAL A 599 34.83 47.21 12.15
CA VAL A 599 35.36 46.54 10.96
C VAL A 599 36.13 45.30 11.42
N PRO A 600 35.81 44.09 10.91
CA PRO A 600 36.49 42.86 11.31
C PRO A 600 38.00 42.94 11.08
N ARG A 601 38.79 42.91 12.17
CA ARG A 601 40.26 42.90 12.12
C ARG A 601 40.77 41.46 12.15
N PRO A 602 41.64 41.04 11.22
CA PRO A 602 42.21 39.71 11.24
C PRO A 602 42.97 39.49 12.55
N TYR A 603 42.85 38.30 13.14
CA TYR A 603 43.78 37.92 14.21
C TYR A 603 45.19 37.83 13.63
N GLY A 604 46.15 38.48 14.27
CA GLY A 604 47.56 38.45 13.85
C GLY A 604 48.25 37.12 14.15
N ALA A 605 49.57 37.15 14.36
CA ALA A 605 50.36 35.95 14.69
C ALA A 605 49.91 35.20 15.97
N LEU A 606 49.05 35.82 16.80
CA LEU A 606 48.47 35.26 18.02
C LEU A 606 46.97 34.91 17.83
N ALA A 607 46.66 34.11 16.80
CA ALA A 607 45.28 33.70 16.53
C ALA A 607 44.72 32.74 17.61
N PRO A 608 43.48 32.94 18.10
CA PRO A 608 42.88 32.07 19.10
C PRO A 608 42.77 30.61 18.66
N PHE A 609 43.50 29.73 19.33
CA PHE A 609 43.42 28.29 19.12
C PHE A 609 42.20 27.71 19.86
N LYS A 610 41.11 27.39 19.15
CA LYS A 610 40.04 26.53 19.68
C LYS A 610 40.63 25.13 19.92
N PRO A 611 40.71 24.63 21.17
CA PRO A 611 41.17 23.26 21.43
C PRO A 611 40.23 22.25 20.78
N SER A 612 40.79 21.15 20.25
CA SER A 612 40.00 20.04 19.74
C SER A 612 39.07 19.50 20.84
N GLU A 613 37.80 19.24 20.51
CA GLU A 613 36.88 18.67 21.49
C GLU A 613 37.39 17.31 21.99
N PRO A 614 37.25 17.00 23.30
CA PRO A 614 37.70 15.74 23.87
C PRO A 614 36.87 14.58 23.29
N GLY A 615 37.44 13.87 22.31
CA GLY A 615 36.77 12.79 21.60
C GLY A 615 36.21 11.73 22.53
N SER A 616 35.13 11.06 22.11
CA SER A 616 34.25 10.24 22.98
C SER A 616 34.97 9.24 23.90
N ASN A 617 36.13 8.72 23.49
CA ASN A 617 36.99 7.83 24.28
C ASN A 617 37.50 8.45 25.60
N MET A 618 37.54 9.79 25.73
CA MET A 618 37.93 10.46 26.98
C MET A 618 36.98 10.22 28.15
N ARG A 619 35.78 9.64 27.93
CA ARG A 619 34.88 9.18 29.00
C ARG A 619 35.51 8.13 29.94
N HIS A 620 36.64 7.53 29.56
CA HIS A 620 37.36 6.53 30.35
C HIS A 620 38.68 7.04 30.98
N PHE A 621 39.10 8.27 30.71
CA PHE A 621 40.28 8.87 31.34
C PHE A 621 39.94 9.39 32.76
N ARG A 622 40.36 8.65 33.79
CA ARG A 622 40.42 9.19 35.16
C ARG A 622 41.52 10.26 35.22
N LYS A 623 41.19 11.46 35.70
CA LYS A 623 42.20 12.48 36.03
C LYS A 623 43.11 11.94 37.16
N PRO A 624 44.44 12.16 37.10
CA PRO A 624 45.31 11.82 38.22
C PRO A 624 44.94 12.66 39.45
N THR A 625 44.91 12.04 40.62
CA THR A 625 44.71 12.74 41.89
C THR A 625 45.96 13.53 42.23
N VAL A 626 45.87 14.86 42.10
CA VAL A 626 46.90 15.79 42.59
C VAL A 626 47.01 15.59 44.09
N LYS A 627 48.18 15.16 44.57
CA LYS A 627 48.49 15.17 46.01
C LYS A 627 48.53 16.63 46.47
N PRO A 628 48.04 16.96 47.67
CA PRO A 628 48.24 18.30 48.23
C PRO A 628 49.74 18.59 48.30
N ILE A 629 50.12 19.84 48.00
CA ILE A 629 51.47 20.33 48.24
C ILE A 629 51.53 20.67 49.73
N GLU A 630 52.32 19.91 50.48
CA GLU A 630 52.77 20.31 51.81
C GLU A 630 53.74 21.49 51.63
N ILE A 631 53.62 22.49 52.50
CA ILE A 631 54.39 23.76 52.48
C ILE A 631 55.62 23.61 53.37
#